data_AF-A0A2Z4YWM1-F1
#
_entry.id   AF-A0A2Z4YWM1-F1
#
_cell.length_a   1.000
_cell.length_b   1.000
_cell.length_c   1.000
_cell.angle_alpha   90.00
_cell.angle_beta   90.00
_cell.angle_gamma   90.00
#
_symmetry.space_group_name_H-M   'P 1'
#
loop_
_entity.id
_entity.type
_entity.pdbx_description
1 polymer ?
#
loop_
_entity_poly.entity_id
_entity_poly.type
_entity_poly.pdbx_seq_one_letter_code
_entity_poly.pdbx_strand_id
1 'polypeptide(L)'
;MPIKRYGTVQTGAGGKALPFARAVEADGWLYVSGQVAMEDGEIIDGNIVVQTHKTIANVLAILDEAGYGVEDVVRVGVWLDDPRDFWTFNKIYQEYFGEHPPARACVQSSMMVDCKVEIDCVAYKKKGK
;
A
#
# COMPACT_ATOMS: atom_id res chain seq x y z
N MET A 1 1.21 19.17 15.62
CA MET A 1 -0.12 18.98 15.00
C MET A 1 -0.81 17.74 15.60
N PRO A 2 -2.15 17.63 15.58
CA PRO A 2 -2.83 16.42 16.03
C PRO A 2 -2.58 15.25 15.06
N ILE A 3 -2.53 14.03 15.60
CA ILE A 3 -2.46 12.78 14.83
C ILE A 3 -3.78 12.61 14.07
N LYS A 4 -3.73 12.42 12.75
CA LYS A 4 -4.90 12.16 11.90
C LYS A 4 -4.91 10.69 11.48
N ARG A 5 -6.09 10.06 11.48
CA ARG A 5 -6.29 8.65 11.07
C ARG A 5 -7.26 8.59 9.89
N TYR A 6 -6.92 7.78 8.91
CA TYR A 6 -7.69 7.58 7.68
C TYR A 6 -8.36 6.20 7.71
N GLY A 7 -9.66 6.13 7.39
CA GLY A 7 -10.37 4.84 7.25
C GLY A 7 -10.47 4.00 8.53
N THR A 8 -10.80 4.60 9.68
CA THR A 8 -10.92 3.87 10.98
C THR A 8 -12.18 2.99 11.10
N VAL A 9 -13.01 2.91 10.06
CA VAL A 9 -14.22 2.09 9.99
C VAL A 9 -14.15 1.27 8.71
N GLN A 10 -13.24 0.29 8.68
CA GLN A 10 -13.19 -0.69 7.58
C GLN A 10 -13.55 -2.08 8.10
N THR A 11 -14.40 -2.75 7.32
CA THR A 11 -14.66 -4.18 7.44
C THR A 11 -13.64 -4.94 6.61
N GLY A 12 -12.92 -5.86 7.23
CA GLY A 12 -12.05 -6.79 6.53
C GLY A 12 -12.83 -7.96 5.94
N ALA A 13 -12.11 -8.92 5.35
CA ALA A 13 -12.69 -10.18 4.88
C ALA A 13 -13.52 -10.84 5.99
N GLY A 14 -14.75 -11.25 5.66
CA GLY A 14 -15.70 -11.80 6.63
C GLY A 14 -16.47 -10.76 7.46
N GLY A 15 -16.47 -9.49 7.06
CA GLY A 15 -17.37 -8.45 7.59
C GLY A 15 -17.04 -7.93 8.99
N LYS A 16 -15.85 -8.25 9.52
CA LYS A 16 -15.42 -7.79 10.85
C LYS A 16 -14.64 -6.48 10.77
N ALA A 17 -14.88 -5.59 11.73
CA ALA A 17 -14.11 -4.35 11.85
C ALA A 17 -12.63 -4.66 12.08
N LEU A 18 -11.75 -3.97 11.35
CA LEU A 18 -10.31 -4.09 11.50
C LEU A 18 -9.82 -3.18 12.64
N PRO A 19 -8.95 -3.65 13.55
CA PRO A 19 -8.47 -2.87 14.69
C PRO A 19 -7.32 -1.91 14.32
N PHE A 20 -7.32 -1.36 13.09
CA PHE A 20 -6.30 -0.44 12.59
C PHE A 20 -6.87 0.53 11.55
N ALA A 21 -6.16 1.64 11.31
CA ALA A 21 -6.49 2.62 10.29
C ALA A 21 -5.80 2.28 8.96
N ARG A 22 -6.34 2.72 7.81
CA ARG A 22 -5.66 2.62 6.50
C ARG A 22 -4.34 3.39 6.46
N ALA A 23 -4.34 4.54 7.12
CA ALA A 23 -3.14 5.33 7.30
C ALA A 23 -3.22 6.22 8.54
N VAL A 24 -2.06 6.62 9.03
CA VAL A 24 -1.90 7.55 10.15
C VAL A 24 -0.93 8.63 9.74
N GLU A 25 -1.34 9.89 9.90
CA GLU A 25 -0.52 11.07 9.63
C GLU A 25 -0.11 11.75 10.93
N ALA A 26 1.17 12.10 11.03
CA ALA A 26 1.74 12.86 12.13
C ALA A 26 2.84 13.79 11.60
N ASP A 27 2.62 15.10 11.68
CA ASP A 27 3.63 16.13 11.42
C ASP A 27 4.35 16.01 10.06
N GLY A 28 3.56 15.82 8.99
CA GLY A 28 4.09 15.66 7.64
C GLY A 28 4.51 14.24 7.29
N TRP A 29 4.62 13.33 8.27
CA TRP A 29 4.77 11.89 8.03
C TRP A 29 3.43 11.22 7.84
N LEU A 30 3.36 10.30 6.88
CA LEU A 30 2.22 9.45 6.63
C LEU A 30 2.69 7.99 6.61
N TYR A 31 2.06 7.16 7.42
CA TYR A 31 2.26 5.72 7.45
C TYR A 31 1.02 5.06 6.88
N VAL A 32 1.15 4.43 5.71
CA VAL A 32 0.09 3.67 5.04
C VAL A 32 0.22 2.22 5.47
N SER A 33 -0.87 1.64 5.99
CA SER A 33 -0.93 0.22 6.32
C SER A 33 -0.83 -0.65 5.07
N GLY A 34 -0.40 -1.91 5.24
CA GLY A 34 -0.34 -2.88 4.16
C GLY A 34 -1.64 -2.92 3.35
N GLN A 35 -1.52 -2.65 2.06
CA GLN A 35 -2.61 -2.76 1.10
C GLN A 35 -2.46 -4.07 0.35
N VAL A 36 -3.60 -4.68 0.05
CA VAL A 36 -3.74 -5.84 -0.83
C VAL A 36 -4.69 -5.48 -1.97
N ALA A 37 -4.85 -6.38 -2.93
CA ALA A 37 -5.74 -6.21 -4.08
C ALA A 37 -7.23 -6.37 -3.70
N MET A 38 -7.67 -5.67 -2.66
CA MET A 38 -9.04 -5.70 -2.17
C MET A 38 -9.93 -4.70 -2.92
N GLU A 39 -11.13 -5.13 -3.24
CA GLU A 39 -12.23 -4.35 -3.80
C GLU A 39 -13.53 -4.81 -3.15
N ASP A 40 -14.36 -3.87 -2.68
CA ASP A 40 -15.64 -4.15 -2.03
C ASP A 40 -15.59 -5.20 -0.89
N GLY A 41 -14.44 -5.30 -0.21
CA GLY A 41 -14.22 -6.19 0.94
C GLY A 41 -13.68 -7.58 0.60
N GLU A 42 -13.47 -7.87 -0.69
CA GLU A 42 -12.93 -9.16 -1.17
C GLU A 42 -11.62 -8.95 -1.93
N ILE A 43 -10.75 -9.97 -1.94
CA ILE A 43 -9.56 -9.94 -2.79
C ILE A 43 -9.99 -10.26 -4.20
N ILE A 44 -9.59 -9.42 -5.16
CA ILE A 44 -9.91 -9.67 -6.56
C ILE A 44 -9.19 -10.91 -7.08
N ASP A 45 -9.87 -11.65 -7.95
CA ASP A 45 -9.27 -12.75 -8.69
C ASP A 45 -8.18 -12.25 -9.64
N GLY A 46 -7.12 -13.03 -9.80
CA GLY A 46 -6.09 -12.75 -10.80
C GLY A 46 -4.70 -13.25 -10.44
N ASN A 47 -3.78 -13.05 -11.37
CA ASN A 47 -2.37 -13.31 -11.17
C ASN A 47 -1.67 -12.09 -10.52
N ILE A 48 -0.36 -12.19 -10.33
CA ILE A 48 0.46 -11.10 -9.80
C ILE A 48 0.26 -9.78 -10.54
N VAL A 49 0.03 -9.79 -11.86
CA VAL A 49 -0.10 -8.56 -12.65
C VAL A 49 -1.32 -7.77 -12.20
N VAL A 50 -2.48 -8.40 -12.24
CA VAL A 50 -3.76 -7.78 -11.88
C VAL A 50 -3.73 -7.33 -10.42
N GLN A 51 -3.25 -8.19 -9.51
CA GLN A 51 -3.21 -7.85 -8.10
C GLN A 51 -2.18 -6.76 -7.78
N THR A 52 -1.03 -6.70 -8.47
CA THR A 52 -0.05 -5.61 -8.27
C THR A 52 -0.63 -4.25 -8.64
N HIS A 53 -1.30 -4.14 -9.80
CA HIS A 53 -1.92 -2.89 -10.21
C HIS A 53 -2.98 -2.43 -9.20
N LYS A 54 -3.86 -3.34 -8.74
CA LYS A 54 -4.87 -2.99 -7.73
C LYS A 54 -4.25 -2.60 -6.39
N THR A 55 -3.28 -3.36 -5.91
CA THR A 55 -2.59 -3.07 -4.65
C THR A 55 -1.92 -1.70 -4.68
N ILE A 56 -1.20 -1.37 -5.75
CA ILE A 56 -0.58 -0.04 -5.90
C ILE A 56 -1.66 1.04 -6.01
N ALA A 57 -2.74 0.83 -6.79
CA ALA A 57 -3.84 1.79 -6.88
C ALA A 57 -4.48 2.08 -5.51
N ASN A 58 -4.63 1.07 -4.65
CA ASN A 58 -5.12 1.25 -3.29
C ASN A 58 -4.17 2.10 -2.43
N VAL A 59 -2.84 1.89 -2.55
CA VAL A 59 -1.84 2.74 -1.89
C VAL A 59 -1.94 4.19 -2.39
N LEU A 60 -2.01 4.40 -3.71
CA LEU A 60 -2.09 5.73 -4.30
C LEU A 60 -3.36 6.48 -3.91
N ALA A 61 -4.50 5.79 -3.82
CA ALA A 61 -5.75 6.38 -3.37
C ALA A 61 -5.66 6.89 -1.92
N ILE A 62 -4.94 6.19 -1.05
CA ILE A 62 -4.70 6.62 0.33
C ILE A 62 -3.76 7.83 0.38
N LEU A 63 -2.70 7.83 -0.43
CA LEU A 63 -1.79 8.97 -0.56
C LEU A 63 -2.55 10.22 -1.03
N ASP A 64 -3.35 10.10 -2.08
CA ASP A 64 -4.16 11.19 -2.64
C ASP A 64 -5.18 11.73 -1.62
N GLU A 65 -5.90 10.86 -0.92
CA GLU A 65 -6.83 11.25 0.17
C GLU A 65 -6.12 12.04 1.29
N ALA A 66 -4.84 11.73 1.54
CA ALA A 66 -4.01 12.41 2.53
C ALA A 66 -3.28 13.66 1.98
N GLY A 67 -3.35 13.93 0.68
CA GLY A 67 -2.68 15.06 0.01
C GLY A 67 -1.18 14.83 -0.27
N TYR A 68 -0.77 13.57 -0.43
CA TYR A 68 0.58 13.13 -0.76
C TYR A 68 0.64 12.62 -2.20
N GLY A 69 1.78 12.82 -2.86
CA GLY A 69 2.07 12.25 -4.18
C GLY A 69 3.04 11.07 -4.11
N VAL A 70 3.33 10.47 -5.26
CA VAL A 70 4.33 9.39 -5.38
C VAL A 70 5.73 9.90 -5.00
N GLU A 71 6.03 11.14 -5.36
CA GLU A 71 7.27 11.85 -5.04
C GLU A 71 7.48 12.05 -3.53
N ASP A 72 6.40 12.02 -2.73
CA ASP A 72 6.47 12.15 -1.29
C ASP A 72 6.77 10.79 -0.61
N VAL A 73 6.72 9.66 -1.33
CA VAL A 73 6.97 8.32 -0.78
C VAL A 73 8.47 8.11 -0.55
N VAL A 74 8.85 7.83 0.70
CA VAL A 74 10.26 7.64 1.09
C VAL A 74 10.63 6.17 1.28
N ARG A 75 9.66 5.32 1.63
CA ARG A 75 9.87 3.88 1.84
C ARG A 75 8.66 3.08 1.38
N VAL A 76 8.92 1.91 0.80
CA VAL A 76 7.93 0.88 0.49
C VAL A 76 8.37 -0.47 1.05
N GLY A 77 7.49 -1.15 1.78
CA GLY A 77 7.59 -2.56 2.13
C GLY A 77 6.74 -3.40 1.17
N VAL A 78 7.31 -4.50 0.67
CA VAL A 78 6.64 -5.42 -0.26
C VAL A 78 6.76 -6.84 0.26
N TRP A 79 5.63 -7.54 0.29
CA TRP A 79 5.53 -8.97 0.58
C TRP A 79 4.90 -9.68 -0.62
N LEU A 80 5.62 -10.63 -1.21
CA LEU A 80 5.12 -11.49 -2.29
C LEU A 80 4.80 -12.88 -1.73
N ASP A 81 3.72 -13.49 -2.22
CA ASP A 81 3.37 -14.89 -1.91
C ASP A 81 4.36 -15.87 -2.56
N ASP A 82 4.73 -15.60 -3.81
CA ASP A 82 5.63 -16.44 -4.62
C ASP A 82 6.85 -15.64 -5.11
N PRO A 83 8.09 -16.10 -4.85
CA PRO A 83 9.29 -15.40 -5.29
C PRO A 83 9.46 -15.41 -6.82
N ARG A 84 8.81 -16.33 -7.54
CA ARG A 84 8.83 -16.38 -9.02
C ARG A 84 8.18 -15.16 -9.65
N ASP A 85 7.31 -14.49 -8.92
CA ASP A 85 6.60 -13.30 -9.38
C ASP A 85 7.44 -12.01 -9.31
N PHE A 86 8.62 -12.05 -8.68
CA PHE A 86 9.46 -10.88 -8.41
C PHE A 86 9.76 -10.01 -9.64
N TRP A 87 10.12 -10.63 -10.76
CA TRP A 87 10.47 -9.88 -11.98
C TRP A 87 9.24 -9.27 -12.66
N THR A 88 8.10 -9.95 -12.62
CA THR A 88 6.83 -9.45 -13.14
C THR A 88 6.35 -8.27 -12.30
N PHE A 89 6.38 -8.42 -10.97
CA PHE A 89 6.10 -7.35 -10.02
C PHE A 89 6.98 -6.12 -10.28
N ASN A 90 8.30 -6.29 -10.42
CA ASN A 90 9.22 -5.17 -10.60
C ASN A 90 8.96 -4.34 -11.86
N LYS A 91 8.54 -4.97 -12.96
CA LYS A 91 8.19 -4.26 -14.20
C LYS A 91 7.03 -3.30 -13.95
N ILE A 92 5.97 -3.79 -13.30
CA ILE A 92 4.79 -3.00 -12.96
C ILE A 92 5.16 -1.92 -11.94
N TYR A 93 5.89 -2.27 -10.90
CA TYR A 93 6.33 -1.34 -9.86
C TYR A 93 7.08 -0.13 -10.45
N GLN A 94 7.93 -0.36 -11.46
CA GLN A 94 8.68 0.68 -12.15
C GLN A 94 7.77 1.66 -12.91
N GLU A 95 6.61 1.24 -13.39
CA GLU A 95 5.65 2.12 -14.06
C GLU A 95 5.09 3.19 -13.11
N TYR A 96 5.02 2.90 -11.82
CA TYR A 96 4.47 3.81 -10.80
C TYR A 96 5.54 4.62 -10.08
N PHE A 97 6.62 3.97 -9.63
CA PHE A 97 7.64 4.59 -8.79
C PHE A 97 8.94 4.90 -9.54
N GLY A 98 9.00 4.65 -10.86
CA GLY A 98 10.25 4.72 -11.62
C GLY A 98 10.88 6.13 -11.68
N GLU A 99 10.07 7.17 -11.73
CA GLU A 99 10.54 8.57 -11.73
C GLU A 99 11.04 9.01 -10.34
N HIS A 100 10.43 8.47 -9.28
CA HIS A 100 10.71 8.80 -7.89
C HIS A 100 10.87 7.53 -7.03
N PRO A 101 11.96 6.76 -7.22
CA PRO A 101 12.09 5.45 -6.57
C PRO A 101 12.31 5.61 -5.05
N PRO A 102 11.41 5.06 -4.20
CA PRO A 102 11.58 5.10 -2.75
C PRO A 102 12.59 4.04 -2.28
N ALA A 103 13.06 4.16 -1.03
CA ALA A 103 13.75 3.05 -0.38
C ALA A 103 12.80 1.83 -0.32
N ARG A 104 13.30 0.61 -0.56
CA ARG A 104 12.42 -0.57 -0.66
C ARG A 104 12.98 -1.80 0.03
N ALA A 105 12.11 -2.53 0.73
CA ALA A 105 12.34 -3.93 1.10
C ALA A 105 11.31 -4.80 0.37
N CYS A 106 11.74 -5.90 -0.23
CA CYS A 106 10.87 -6.86 -0.90
C CYS A 106 11.26 -8.27 -0.47
N VAL A 107 10.30 -9.01 0.09
CA VAL A 107 10.50 -10.35 0.63
C VAL A 107 9.37 -11.27 0.18
N GLN A 108 9.61 -12.57 0.31
CA GLN A 108 8.54 -13.56 0.25
C GLN A 108 7.93 -13.73 1.66
N SER A 109 6.60 -13.89 1.77
CA SER A 109 5.92 -14.21 3.02
C SER A 109 4.68 -15.07 2.82
N SER A 110 4.27 -15.81 3.85
CA SER A 110 2.91 -16.35 3.94
C SER A 110 1.92 -15.23 4.22
N MET A 111 0.80 -15.20 3.50
CA MET A 111 -0.18 -14.11 3.56
C MET A 111 -1.33 -14.42 4.53
N MET A 112 -1.89 -13.38 5.15
CA MET A 112 -3.04 -13.51 6.07
C MET A 112 -4.39 -13.65 5.33
N VAL A 113 -4.43 -13.24 4.07
CA VAL A 113 -5.55 -13.38 3.14
C VAL A 113 -5.03 -13.98 1.84
N ASP A 114 -5.90 -14.55 1.02
CA ASP A 114 -5.52 -15.15 -0.27
C ASP A 114 -5.17 -14.07 -1.30
N CYS A 115 -3.96 -13.52 -1.21
CA CYS A 115 -3.43 -12.52 -2.12
C CYS A 115 -2.01 -12.87 -2.56
N LYS A 116 -1.58 -12.29 -3.69
CA LYS A 116 -0.24 -12.49 -4.28
C LYS A 116 0.77 -11.45 -3.81
N VAL A 117 0.29 -10.27 -3.41
CA VAL A 117 1.15 -9.16 -3.00
C VAL A 117 0.45 -8.26 -1.96
N GLU A 118 1.23 -7.87 -0.97
CA GLU A 118 0.90 -6.81 0.00
C GLU A 118 1.97 -5.72 -0.05
N ILE A 119 1.54 -4.45 -0.03
CA ILE A 119 2.42 -3.28 -0.11
C ILE A 119 2.05 -2.25 0.96
N ASP A 120 3.03 -1.84 1.77
CA ASP A 120 2.91 -0.68 2.66
C ASP A 120 3.75 0.48 2.13
N CYS A 121 3.53 1.69 2.65
CA CYS A 121 4.46 2.77 2.40
C CYS A 121 4.55 3.79 3.55
N VAL A 122 5.69 4.48 3.57
CA VAL A 122 5.89 5.68 4.38
C VAL A 122 6.14 6.85 3.42
N ALA A 123 5.38 7.92 3.61
CA ALA A 123 5.55 9.16 2.88
C ALA A 123 5.88 10.32 3.82
N TYR A 124 6.57 11.32 3.30
CA TYR A 124 6.90 12.52 4.03
C TYR A 124 6.75 13.75 3.14
N LYS A 125 6.00 14.73 3.64
CA LYS A 125 5.80 16.02 3.00
C LYS A 125 5.92 17.10 4.05
N LYS A 126 6.89 18.00 3.87
CA LYS A 126 7.05 19.15 4.75
C LYS A 126 5.78 20.00 4.71
N LYS A 127 5.04 20.06 5.82
CA LYS A 127 3.91 20.99 5.96
C LYS A 127 4.47 22.42 6.00
N GLY A 128 3.82 23.35 5.29
CA GLY A 128 4.23 24.75 5.22
C GLY A 128 4.34 25.39 6.62
N LYS A 129 5.17 26.43 6.73
CA LYS A 129 5.21 27.30 7.92
C LYS A 129 3.86 27.92 8.20
#